data_AF-A0A7V1F8K3-F1
#
_entry.id   AF-A0A7V1F8K3-F1
#
_cell.length_a   1.000
_cell.length_b   1.000
_cell.length_c   1.000
_cell.angle_alpha   90.00
_cell.angle_beta   90.00
_cell.angle_gamma   90.00
#
_symmetry.space_group_name_H-M   'P 1'
#
loop_
_entity.id
_entity.type
_entity.pdbx_description
1 polymer ?
#
loop_
_entity_poly.entity_id
_entity_poly.type
_entity_poly.pdbx_seq_one_letter_code
_entity_poly.pdbx_strand_id
1 'polypeptide(L)'
;VHNQSGIKNLKQLINKKVIVPKSSEMKNLIFIWLQNLFIKNKVSGFKRFYDQINFVEKPSQAILPVFFRQADACIVSNESFKLLIELNPQLGRDLAILKRSPVFITNFFGFRKDLNENIKKMILEKAHNLQYYPAGKQILMLFKLDRIVPFKREYLDNVAQLIKLNK
;
A
#
# COMPACT_ATOMS: atom_id res chain seq x y z
N VAL A 1 -12.13 5.46 -6.80
CA VAL A 1 -13.43 6.19 -6.90
C VAL A 1 -14.31 5.48 -7.90
N HIS A 2 -15.63 5.68 -7.89
CA HIS A 2 -16.49 5.15 -8.95
C HIS A 2 -16.38 6.03 -10.21
N ASN A 3 -16.38 5.44 -11.42
CA ASN A 3 -16.24 6.14 -12.70
C ASN A 3 -17.29 7.24 -12.91
N GLN A 4 -18.52 6.95 -12.50
CA GLN A 4 -19.65 7.89 -12.54
C GLN A 4 -19.73 8.89 -11.36
N SER A 5 -18.74 8.94 -10.46
CA SER A 5 -18.79 9.83 -9.28
C SER A 5 -18.57 11.33 -9.58
N GLY A 6 -18.03 11.66 -10.76
CA GLY A 6 -17.62 13.03 -11.10
C GLY A 6 -16.34 13.51 -10.38
N ILE A 7 -15.75 12.69 -9.50
CA ILE A 7 -14.51 12.99 -8.79
C ILE A 7 -13.31 12.72 -9.71
N LYS A 8 -12.60 13.80 -10.06
CA LYS A 8 -11.45 13.81 -10.97
C LYS A 8 -10.16 14.31 -10.31
N ASN A 9 -10.24 14.93 -9.13
CA ASN A 9 -9.06 15.44 -8.43
C ASN A 9 -9.19 15.38 -6.89
N LEU A 10 -8.09 15.67 -6.20
CA LEU A 10 -7.98 15.60 -4.74
C LEU A 10 -8.84 16.64 -4.01
N LYS A 11 -8.99 17.84 -4.57
CA LYS A 11 -9.82 18.89 -3.97
C LYS A 11 -11.27 18.44 -3.81
N GLN A 12 -11.77 17.65 -4.76
CA GLN A 12 -13.12 17.08 -4.73
C GLN A 12 -13.29 15.96 -3.69
N LEU A 13 -12.22 15.45 -3.07
CA LEU A 13 -12.29 14.50 -1.97
C LEU A 13 -12.46 15.17 -0.60
N ILE A 14 -12.30 16.48 -0.52
CA ILE A 14 -12.55 17.21 0.73
C ILE A 14 -14.06 17.14 1.02
N ASN A 15 -14.41 16.80 2.27
CA ASN A 15 -15.80 16.60 2.71
C ASN A 15 -16.50 15.38 2.07
N LYS A 16 -15.72 14.41 1.60
CA LYS A 16 -16.22 13.16 1.04
C LYS A 16 -15.98 11.99 1.99
N LYS A 17 -16.83 10.97 1.88
CA LYS A 17 -16.72 9.74 2.66
C LYS A 17 -15.62 8.86 2.05
N VAL A 18 -14.47 8.83 2.72
CA VAL A 18 -13.30 8.04 2.30
C VAL A 18 -13.09 6.89 3.26
N ILE A 19 -12.92 5.68 2.72
CA ILE A 19 -12.72 4.47 3.53
C ILE A 19 -11.31 3.91 3.33
N VAL A 20 -10.64 3.54 4.42
CA VAL A 20 -9.27 3.02 4.40
C VAL A 20 -9.16 1.77 5.28
N PRO A 21 -8.59 0.65 4.80
CA PRO A 21 -8.32 -0.49 5.65
C PRO A 21 -7.28 -0.18 6.74
N LYS A 22 -7.51 -0.67 7.95
CA LYS A 22 -6.56 -0.69 9.05
C LYS A 22 -5.52 -1.75 8.73
N SER A 23 -4.42 -1.32 8.12
CA SER A 23 -3.17 -2.06 8.24
C SER A 23 -2.14 -1.14 8.90
N SER A 24 -1.39 -1.69 9.84
CA SER A 24 -0.34 -0.99 10.59
C SER A 24 0.72 -0.40 9.66
N GLU A 25 1.01 -1.08 8.55
CA GLU A 25 2.01 -0.66 7.56
C GLU A 25 1.53 0.48 6.67
N MET A 26 0.23 0.53 6.37
CA MET A 26 -0.33 1.58 5.51
C MET A 26 -0.36 2.94 6.19
N LYS A 27 -0.66 3.02 7.49
CA LYS A 27 -1.00 4.30 8.11
C LYS A 27 0.11 5.35 7.91
N ASN A 28 1.32 5.12 8.39
CA ASN A 28 2.29 6.23 8.44
C ASN A 28 2.79 6.65 7.05
N LEU A 29 3.24 5.72 6.21
CA LEU A 29 3.79 6.07 4.90
C LEU A 29 2.72 6.58 3.94
N ILE A 30 1.52 6.00 3.93
CA ILE A 30 0.45 6.46 3.05
C ILE A 30 -0.03 7.85 3.47
N PHE A 31 -0.13 8.15 4.77
CA PHE A 31 -0.53 9.49 5.20
C PHE A 31 0.50 10.55 4.89
N ILE A 32 1.79 10.26 5.06
CA ILE A 32 2.88 11.14 4.62
C ILE A 32 2.78 11.37 3.11
N TRP A 33 2.54 10.32 2.31
CA TRP A 33 2.36 10.43 0.87
C TRP A 33 1.15 11.26 0.48
N LEU A 34 0.00 11.05 1.12
CA LEU A 34 -1.21 11.83 0.87
C LEU A 34 -1.01 13.30 1.24
N GLN A 35 -0.36 13.60 2.36
CA GLN A 35 -0.04 14.97 2.75
C GLN A 35 0.85 15.65 1.71
N ASN A 36 1.94 15.00 1.30
CA ASN A 36 2.82 15.47 0.24
C ASN A 36 2.07 15.67 -1.09
N LEU A 37 1.11 14.79 -1.38
CA LEU A 37 0.29 14.88 -2.57
C LEU A 37 -0.64 16.10 -2.54
N PHE A 38 -1.25 16.41 -1.39
CA PHE A 38 -2.03 17.64 -1.20
C PHE A 38 -1.15 18.88 -1.40
N ILE A 39 0.03 18.92 -0.77
CA ILE A 39 1.00 20.02 -0.89
C ILE A 39 1.42 20.23 -2.36
N LYS A 40 1.87 19.16 -3.03
CA LYS A 40 2.31 19.21 -4.44
C LYS A 40 1.21 19.69 -5.40
N ASN A 41 -0.05 19.36 -5.12
CA ASN A 41 -1.18 19.78 -5.94
C ASN A 41 -1.77 21.13 -5.47
N LYS A 42 -1.12 21.83 -4.53
CA LYS A 42 -1.58 23.10 -3.94
C LYS A 42 -3.02 23.02 -3.41
N VAL A 43 -3.39 21.87 -2.86
CA VAL A 43 -4.71 21.61 -2.28
C VAL A 43 -4.62 21.79 -0.76
N SER A 44 -5.34 22.78 -0.25
CA SER A 44 -5.50 22.99 1.20
C SER A 44 -6.54 22.04 1.79
N GLY A 45 -6.54 21.87 3.11
CA GLY A 45 -7.57 21.08 3.81
C GLY A 45 -7.22 19.60 4.03
N PHE A 46 -5.95 19.22 3.99
CA PHE A 46 -5.52 17.84 4.31
C PHE A 46 -6.04 17.37 5.67
N LYS A 47 -6.00 18.22 6.70
CA LYS A 47 -6.55 17.88 8.03
C LYS A 47 -8.04 17.50 7.96
N ARG A 48 -8.86 18.32 7.28
CA ARG A 48 -10.29 18.03 7.09
C ARG A 48 -10.53 16.74 6.33
N PHE A 49 -9.73 16.48 5.29
CA PHE A 49 -9.77 15.21 4.57
C PHE A 49 -9.40 14.02 5.48
N TYR A 50 -8.35 14.17 6.28
CA TYR A 50 -7.87 13.12 7.20
C TYR A 50 -8.92 12.79 8.27
N ASP A 51 -9.56 13.81 8.85
CA ASP A 51 -10.58 13.66 9.89
C ASP A 51 -11.85 12.93 9.39
N GLN A 52 -12.04 12.81 8.07
CA GLN A 52 -13.20 12.14 7.44
C GLN A 52 -12.92 10.68 7.06
N ILE A 53 -11.71 10.20 7.31
CA ILE A 53 -11.33 8.84 6.95
C ILE A 53 -11.97 7.84 7.90
N ASN A 54 -12.79 6.97 7.33
CA ASN A 54 -13.38 5.83 8.04
C ASN A 54 -12.46 4.62 7.90
N PHE A 55 -12.02 4.10 9.04
CA PHE A 55 -11.12 2.95 9.07
C PHE A 55 -11.89 1.62 9.22
N VAL A 56 -11.60 0.67 8.34
CA VAL A 56 -12.23 -0.67 8.32
C VAL A 56 -11.19 -1.78 8.41
N GLU A 57 -11.55 -3.03 8.72
CA GLU A 57 -10.54 -4.08 8.90
C GLU A 57 -10.03 -4.67 7.58
N LYS A 58 -10.93 -4.85 6.61
CA LYS A 58 -10.62 -5.57 5.35
C LYS A 58 -10.67 -4.65 4.13
N PRO A 59 -9.82 -4.89 3.10
CA PRO A 59 -9.89 -4.15 1.83
C PRO A 59 -11.27 -4.19 1.15
N SER A 60 -11.98 -5.33 1.23
CA SER A 60 -13.34 -5.45 0.67
C SER A 60 -14.33 -4.49 1.33
N GLN A 61 -14.20 -4.22 2.63
CA GLN A 61 -15.03 -3.25 3.35
C GLN A 61 -14.74 -1.80 2.93
N ALA A 62 -13.62 -1.53 2.25
CA ALA A 62 -13.31 -0.22 1.67
C ALA A 62 -13.72 -0.12 0.20
N ILE A 63 -13.48 -1.16 -0.59
CA ILE A 63 -13.75 -1.16 -2.05
C ILE A 63 -15.23 -1.31 -2.37
N LEU A 64 -15.94 -2.25 -1.71
CA LEU A 64 -17.34 -2.55 -2.04
C LEU A 64 -18.27 -1.35 -1.83
N PRO A 65 -18.17 -0.55 -0.74
CA PRO A 65 -19.00 0.64 -0.60
C PRO A 65 -18.78 1.67 -1.71
N VAL A 66 -17.57 1.79 -2.28
CA VAL A 66 -17.33 2.70 -3.41
C VAL A 66 -17.95 2.15 -4.68
N PHE A 67 -17.86 0.83 -4.91
CA PHE A 67 -18.51 0.17 -6.03
C PHE A 67 -20.05 0.33 -5.99
N PHE A 68 -20.66 0.12 -4.83
CA PHE A 68 -22.09 0.32 -4.62
C PHE A 68 -22.48 1.80 -4.40
N ARG A 69 -21.56 2.75 -4.55
CA ARG A 69 -21.78 4.21 -4.40
C ARG A 69 -22.28 4.64 -3.01
N GLN A 70 -21.99 3.86 -1.99
CA GLN A 70 -22.25 4.14 -0.57
C GLN A 70 -21.10 4.92 0.11
N ALA A 71 -19.97 5.07 -0.58
CA ALA A 71 -18.83 5.89 -0.23
C ALA A 71 -18.24 6.52 -1.50
N ASP A 72 -17.58 7.67 -1.35
CA ASP A 72 -17.07 8.44 -2.49
C ASP A 72 -15.72 7.90 -2.98
N ALA A 73 -14.86 7.47 -2.06
CA ALA A 73 -13.52 6.97 -2.37
C ALA A 73 -13.02 5.96 -1.34
N CYS A 74 -11.97 5.23 -1.74
CA CYS A 74 -11.21 4.38 -0.84
C CYS A 74 -9.72 4.47 -1.15
N ILE A 75 -8.90 4.14 -0.17
CA ILE A 75 -7.45 3.99 -0.31
C ILE A 75 -7.11 2.56 0.08
N VAL A 76 -6.47 1.82 -0.83
CA VAL A 76 -6.18 0.38 -0.70
C VAL A 76 -4.85 0.07 -1.38
N SER A 77 -4.24 -1.07 -1.04
CA SER A 77 -3.06 -1.54 -1.77
C SER A 77 -3.42 -1.96 -3.20
N ASN A 78 -2.44 -1.92 -4.09
CA ASN A 78 -2.60 -2.38 -5.45
C ASN A 78 -2.91 -3.89 -5.51
N GLU A 79 -2.31 -4.67 -4.62
CA GLU A 79 -2.50 -6.11 -4.49
C GLU A 79 -3.95 -6.41 -4.09
N SER A 80 -4.47 -5.72 -3.07
CA SER A 80 -5.84 -5.89 -2.61
C SER A 80 -6.86 -5.51 -3.69
N PHE A 81 -6.58 -4.46 -4.45
CA PHE A 81 -7.46 -4.02 -5.53
C PHE A 81 -7.47 -5.02 -6.70
N LYS A 82 -6.30 -5.51 -7.12
CA LYS A 82 -6.18 -6.54 -8.17
C LYS A 82 -6.86 -7.84 -7.78
N LEU A 83 -6.62 -8.33 -6.56
CA LEU A 83 -7.27 -9.53 -6.06
C LEU A 83 -8.80 -9.41 -6.10
N LEU A 84 -9.35 -8.27 -5.70
CA LEU A 84 -10.80 -8.07 -5.77
C LEU A 84 -11.32 -7.96 -7.21
N ILE A 85 -10.56 -7.39 -8.15
CA ILE A 85 -10.91 -7.40 -9.58
C ILE A 85 -10.92 -8.83 -10.14
N GLU A 86 -9.95 -9.67 -9.76
CA GLU A 86 -9.92 -11.07 -10.18
C GLU A 86 -11.17 -11.83 -9.70
N LEU A 87 -11.62 -11.55 -8.47
CA LEU A 87 -12.85 -12.13 -7.90
C LEU A 87 -14.13 -11.52 -8.46
N ASN A 88 -14.10 -10.24 -8.84
CA ASN A 88 -15.23 -9.52 -9.44
C ASN A 88 -14.75 -8.52 -10.51
N PRO A 89 -14.69 -8.93 -11.79
CA PRO A 89 -14.20 -8.09 -12.89
C PRO A 89 -14.97 -6.79 -13.11
N GLN A 90 -16.21 -6.67 -12.60
CA GLN A 90 -16.99 -5.42 -12.69
C GLN A 90 -16.31 -4.28 -11.94
N LEU A 91 -15.61 -4.58 -10.85
CA LEU A 91 -14.84 -3.59 -10.08
C LEU A 91 -13.81 -2.89 -10.96
N GLY A 92 -13.15 -3.62 -11.88
CA GLY A 92 -12.16 -3.06 -12.79
C GLY A 92 -12.78 -2.19 -13.89
N ARG A 93 -14.07 -2.40 -14.22
CA ARG A 93 -14.81 -1.62 -15.21
C ARG A 93 -15.43 -0.35 -14.62
N ASP A 94 -15.88 -0.41 -13.36
CA ASP A 94 -16.69 0.66 -12.76
C ASP A 94 -15.92 1.55 -11.78
N LEU A 95 -14.73 1.12 -11.33
CA LEU A 95 -13.86 1.91 -10.46
C LEU A 95 -12.67 2.49 -11.24
N ALA A 96 -12.34 3.74 -10.94
CA ALA A 96 -11.14 4.42 -11.40
C ALA A 96 -10.15 4.66 -10.28
N ILE A 97 -8.87 4.58 -10.64
CA ILE A 97 -7.74 4.99 -9.82
C ILE A 97 -7.57 6.50 -9.96
N LEU A 98 -7.80 7.24 -8.87
CA LEU A 98 -7.62 8.69 -8.86
C LEU A 98 -6.13 9.06 -8.80
N LYS A 99 -5.38 8.39 -7.92
CA LYS A 99 -3.94 8.57 -7.70
C LYS A 99 -3.33 7.23 -7.30
N ARG A 100 -2.06 7.04 -7.66
CA ARG A 100 -1.25 5.87 -7.33
C ARG A 100 0.03 6.35 -6.65
N SER A 101 0.39 5.74 -5.52
CA SER A 101 1.68 5.99 -4.88
C SER A 101 2.80 5.30 -5.66
N PRO A 102 4.06 5.74 -5.51
CA PRO A 102 5.18 4.86 -5.83
C PRO A 102 5.17 3.63 -4.92
N VAL A 103 6.00 2.64 -5.24
CA VAL A 103 6.18 1.45 -4.41
C VAL A 103 6.92 1.86 -3.13
N PHE A 104 6.34 1.50 -1.98
CA PHE A 104 6.97 1.67 -0.69
C PHE A 104 7.35 0.31 -0.11
N ILE A 105 8.58 0.18 0.34
CA ILE A 105 8.99 -0.97 1.14
C ILE A 105 8.48 -0.76 2.55
N THR A 106 7.58 -1.64 3.00
CA THR A 106 7.01 -1.60 4.35
C THR A 106 7.74 -2.53 5.31
N ASN A 107 8.37 -3.59 4.80
CA ASN A 107 9.00 -4.64 5.60
C ASN A 107 10.37 -5.01 5.01
N PHE A 108 11.37 -5.20 5.87
CA PHE A 108 12.68 -5.75 5.51
C PHE A 108 13.24 -6.57 6.68
N PHE A 109 14.13 -7.50 6.37
CA PHE A 109 14.81 -8.33 7.35
C PHE A 109 16.21 -7.76 7.61
N GLY A 110 16.63 -7.75 8.88
CA GLY A 110 17.96 -7.34 9.29
C GLY A 110 18.64 -8.43 10.10
N PHE A 111 19.96 -8.50 9.99
CA PHE A 111 20.78 -9.32 10.89
C PHE A 111 21.29 -8.48 12.06
N ARG A 112 21.47 -9.11 13.22
CA ARG A 112 22.27 -8.50 14.31
C ARG A 112 23.68 -8.19 13.78
N LYS A 113 24.25 -7.06 14.22
CA LYS A 113 25.53 -6.55 13.72
C LYS A 113 26.65 -7.58 13.87
N ASP A 114 26.65 -8.28 15.00
CA ASP A 114 27.65 -9.24 15.46
C ASP A 114 27.37 -10.70 15.06
N LEU A 115 26.36 -10.96 14.21
CA LEU A 115 26.18 -12.31 13.66
C LEU A 115 27.38 -12.67 12.78
N ASN A 116 27.87 -13.89 12.94
CA ASN A 116 28.97 -14.41 12.13
C ASN A 116 28.68 -14.27 10.62
N GLU A 117 29.66 -13.78 9.86
CA GLU A 117 29.50 -13.50 8.42
C GLU A 117 29.22 -14.75 7.57
N ASN A 118 29.75 -15.91 7.95
CA ASN A 118 29.46 -17.16 7.23
C ASN A 118 27.99 -17.57 7.45
N ILE A 119 27.47 -17.36 8.66
CA ILE A 119 26.05 -17.58 8.95
C ILE A 119 25.18 -16.60 8.16
N LYS A 120 25.53 -15.31 8.10
CA LYS A 120 24.80 -14.31 7.29
C LYS A 120 24.74 -14.72 5.82
N LYS A 121 25.88 -15.08 5.21
CA LYS A 121 25.97 -15.51 3.81
C LYS A 121 25.11 -16.75 3.54
N MET A 122 25.19 -17.75 4.41
CA MET A 122 24.38 -18.96 4.32
C MET A 122 22.87 -18.63 4.37
N ILE A 123 22.43 -17.79 5.31
CA ILE A 123 21.01 -17.42 5.41
C ILE A 123 20.56 -16.65 4.17
N LEU A 124 21.36 -15.68 3.69
CA LEU A 124 21.03 -14.91 2.50
C LEU A 124 20.86 -15.78 1.25
N GLU A 125 21.78 -16.72 1.03
CA GLU A 125 21.71 -17.66 -0.10
C GLU A 125 20.47 -18.55 -0.02
N LYS A 126 20.17 -19.11 1.16
CA LYS A 126 18.99 -19.96 1.36
C LYS A 126 17.68 -19.19 1.25
N ALA A 127 17.62 -17.98 1.80
CA ALA A 127 16.43 -17.12 1.71
C ALA A 127 16.14 -16.71 0.26
N HIS A 128 17.17 -16.38 -0.53
CA HIS A 128 16.99 -16.01 -1.93
C HIS A 128 16.44 -17.15 -2.80
N ASN A 129 16.76 -18.38 -2.45
CA ASN A 129 16.36 -19.58 -3.18
C ASN A 129 15.13 -20.28 -2.57
N LEU A 130 14.49 -19.69 -1.55
CA LEU A 130 13.46 -20.33 -0.75
C LEU A 130 12.28 -20.85 -1.60
N GLN A 131 11.89 -20.09 -2.63
CA GLN A 131 10.80 -20.46 -3.56
C GLN A 131 11.07 -21.71 -4.40
N TYR A 132 12.32 -22.16 -4.49
CA TYR A 132 12.68 -23.35 -5.29
C TYR A 132 12.55 -24.65 -4.51
N TYR A 133 12.41 -24.59 -3.17
CA TYR A 133 12.25 -25.76 -2.32
C TYR A 133 10.79 -25.97 -1.92
N PRO A 134 10.24 -27.21 -1.93
CA PRO A 134 8.86 -27.47 -1.52
C PRO A 134 8.50 -26.94 -0.12
N ALA A 135 9.35 -27.18 0.88
CA ALA A 135 9.18 -26.65 2.23
C ALA A 135 9.27 -25.11 2.26
N GLY A 136 10.15 -24.52 1.45
CA GLY A 136 10.27 -23.07 1.34
C GLY A 136 9.02 -22.42 0.73
N LYS A 137 8.41 -23.04 -0.27
CA LYS A 137 7.10 -22.60 -0.81
C LYS A 137 6.00 -22.62 0.25
N GLN A 138 5.97 -23.64 1.11
CA GLN A 138 5.00 -23.72 2.21
C GLN A 138 5.19 -22.58 3.23
N ILE A 139 6.44 -22.27 3.59
CA ILE A 139 6.77 -21.15 4.47
C ILE A 139 6.34 -19.83 3.82
N LEU A 140 6.73 -19.59 2.56
CA LEU A 140 6.36 -18.40 1.81
C LEU A 140 4.83 -18.22 1.76
N MET A 141 4.08 -19.28 1.51
CA MET A 141 2.61 -19.28 1.51
C MET A 141 2.03 -18.92 2.89
N LEU A 142 2.56 -19.49 3.98
CA LEU A 142 2.11 -19.20 5.35
C LEU A 142 2.29 -17.71 5.69
N PHE A 143 3.39 -17.12 5.26
CA PHE A 143 3.68 -15.69 5.44
C PHE A 143 3.09 -14.79 4.34
N LYS A 144 2.40 -15.36 3.34
CA LYS A 144 1.84 -14.65 2.19
C LYS A 144 2.89 -13.82 1.42
N LEU A 145 4.06 -14.41 1.24
CA LEU A 145 5.18 -13.85 0.48
C LEU A 145 5.38 -14.63 -0.82
N ASP A 146 5.74 -13.95 -1.90
CA ASP A 146 6.09 -14.63 -3.16
C ASP A 146 7.53 -15.15 -3.14
N ARG A 147 8.45 -14.36 -2.57
CA ARG A 147 9.90 -14.64 -2.51
C ARG A 147 10.59 -13.68 -1.54
N ILE A 148 11.82 -14.02 -1.17
CA ILE A 148 12.74 -13.11 -0.47
C ILE A 148 13.86 -12.74 -1.45
N VAL A 149 14.18 -11.44 -1.52
CA VAL A 149 15.22 -10.93 -2.42
C VAL A 149 16.32 -10.22 -1.62
N PRO A 150 17.58 -10.24 -2.09
CA PRO A 150 18.64 -9.45 -1.49
C PRO A 150 18.27 -7.98 -1.43
N PHE A 151 18.54 -7.36 -0.29
CA PHE A 151 18.30 -5.94 -0.10
C PHE A 151 19.22 -5.12 -1.02
N LYS A 152 18.63 -4.15 -1.72
CA LYS A 152 19.38 -3.08 -2.39
C LYS A 152 18.97 -1.74 -1.80
N ARG A 153 19.93 -0.85 -1.62
CA ARG A 153 19.70 0.48 -1.04
C ARG A 153 18.64 1.28 -1.80
N GLU A 154 18.63 1.16 -3.12
CA GLU A 154 17.68 1.82 -4.04
C GLU A 154 16.20 1.49 -3.73
N TYR A 155 15.91 0.35 -3.08
CA TYR A 155 14.55 0.01 -2.69
C TYR A 155 13.97 0.99 -1.66
N LEU A 156 14.82 1.70 -0.91
CA LEU A 156 14.39 2.72 0.05
C LEU A 156 14.27 4.12 -0.56
N ASP A 157 14.63 4.32 -1.83
CA ASP A 157 14.69 5.67 -2.41
C ASP A 157 13.33 6.37 -2.37
N ASN A 158 12.25 5.67 -2.71
CA ASN A 158 10.89 6.21 -2.65
C ASN A 158 10.49 6.63 -1.23
N VAL A 159 10.87 5.83 -0.22
CA VAL A 159 10.59 6.13 1.19
C VAL A 159 11.45 7.30 1.66
N ALA A 160 12.73 7.34 1.28
CA ALA A 160 13.64 8.43 1.62
C ALA A 160 13.19 9.76 1.01
N GLN A 161 12.77 9.76 -0.26
CA GLN A 161 12.19 10.94 -0.91
C GLN A 161 10.91 11.41 -0.21
N LEU A 162 10.08 10.45 0.21
CA LEU A 162 8.83 10.74 0.88
C LEU A 162 9.04 11.46 2.22
N ILE A 163 10.02 11.01 3.01
CA ILE A 163 10.33 11.59 4.33
C ILE A 163 11.02 12.96 4.19
N LYS A 164 11.89 13.15 3.19
CA LYS A 164 12.58 14.44 2.96
C LYS A 164 11.63 15.62 2.75
N LEU A 165 10.48 15.39 2.12
CA LEU A 165 9.49 16.43 1.82
C LEU A 165 8.67 16.87 3.04
N ASN A 166 8.76 16.15 4.14
CA ASN A 166 8.04 16.40 5.39
C ASN A 166 8.94 16.98 6.51
N LYS A 167 10.20 17.31 6.20
CA LYS A 167 11.08 18.13 7.04
C LYS A 167 11.00 19.57 6.60
#